data_AF-A0A3C0KY75-F1
#
_entry.id   AF-A0A3C0KY75-F1
#
_cell.length_a   1.000
_cell.length_b   1.000
_cell.length_c   1.000
_cell.angle_alpha   90.00
_cell.angle_beta   90.00
_cell.angle_gamma   90.00
#
_symmetry.space_group_name_H-M   'P 1'
#
loop_
_entity.id
_entity.type
_entity.pdbx_description
1 polymer ?
#
loop_
_entity_poly.entity_id
_entity_poly.type
_entity_poly.pdbx_seq_one_letter_code
_entity_poly.pdbx_strand_id
1 'polypeptide(L)'
;LLHPFAWIIVFGGALGCGLIGLPMAHGKHVLKTTPKLFMPPKLNPGEMIDKMVDWAQIARREGLLGLEGVSETEDNPFARKGLRMLVDGREPEAIRKILEIELETVETLDVAASKFYGEL
;
A
#
# COMPACT_ATOMS: atom_id res chain seq x y z
N LEU A 1 19.46 -26.11 -25.67
CA LEU A 1 18.14 -25.41 -25.57
C LEU A 1 17.99 -24.64 -24.26
N LEU A 2 18.43 -25.16 -23.11
CA LEU A 2 18.60 -24.35 -21.90
C LEU A 2 20.09 -24.08 -21.68
N HIS A 3 20.55 -22.87 -22.04
CA HIS A 3 21.87 -22.35 -21.64
C HIS A 3 21.67 -21.45 -20.43
N PRO A 4 21.96 -21.90 -19.19
CA PRO A 4 21.70 -21.14 -17.97
C PRO A 4 22.33 -19.75 -17.99
N PHE A 5 23.53 -19.64 -18.57
CA PHE A 5 24.25 -18.38 -18.73
C PHE A 5 23.52 -17.36 -19.60
N ALA A 6 22.89 -17.79 -20.69
CA ALA A 6 22.16 -16.89 -21.59
C ALA A 6 20.93 -16.28 -20.90
N TRP A 7 20.20 -17.08 -20.12
CA TRP A 7 19.06 -16.61 -19.33
C TRP A 7 19.47 -15.57 -18.29
N ILE A 8 20.58 -15.81 -17.58
CA ILE A 8 21.10 -14.87 -16.57
C ILE A 8 21.48 -13.52 -17.20
N ILE A 9 22.11 -13.53 -18.38
CA ILE A 9 22.54 -12.30 -19.04
C ILE A 9 21.35 -11.51 -19.58
N VAL A 10 20.35 -12.18 -20.17
CA VAL A 10 19.16 -11.51 -20.73
C VAL A 10 18.26 -10.97 -19.61
N PHE A 11 17.89 -11.80 -18.63
CA PHE A 11 17.05 -11.36 -17.51
C PHE A 11 17.80 -10.40 -16.59
N GLY A 12 19.05 -10.70 -16.26
CA GLY A 12 19.88 -9.84 -15.41
C GLY A 12 20.21 -8.50 -16.08
N GLY A 13 20.43 -8.50 -17.40
CA GLY A 13 20.65 -7.28 -18.18
C GLY A 13 19.40 -6.41 -18.26
N ALA A 14 18.24 -6.99 -18.57
CA ALA A 14 16.97 -6.27 -18.62
C ALA A 14 16.60 -5.68 -17.24
N LEU A 15 16.65 -6.50 -16.18
CA LEU A 15 16.37 -6.03 -14.81
C LEU A 15 17.38 -4.98 -14.34
N GLY A 16 18.67 -5.18 -14.64
CA GLY A 16 19.74 -4.25 -14.28
C GLY A 16 19.59 -2.89 -14.96
N CYS A 17 19.28 -2.88 -16.25
CA CYS A 17 19.04 -1.66 -17.02
C CYS A 17 17.85 -0.86 -16.45
N GLY A 18 16.71 -1.52 -16.23
CA GLY A 18 15.52 -0.87 -15.68
C GLY A 18 15.74 -0.31 -14.26
N LEU A 19 16.55 -0.99 -13.43
CA LEU A 19 16.78 -0.58 -12.04
C LEU A 19 17.74 0.63 -11.94
N ILE A 20 18.68 0.77 -12.88
CA ILE A 20 19.59 1.93 -12.94
C ILE A 20 18.83 3.22 -13.23
N GLY A 21 17.73 3.15 -13.98
CA GLY A 21 16.87 4.29 -14.27
C GLY A 21 16.03 4.78 -13.08
N LEU A 22 15.96 4.01 -11.98
CA LEU A 22 15.11 4.29 -10.83
C LEU A 22 15.92 4.70 -9.59
N PRO A 23 15.41 5.64 -8.77
CA PRO A 23 15.93 5.85 -7.43
C PRO A 23 15.92 4.54 -6.62
N MET A 24 16.95 4.33 -5.79
CA MET A 24 17.11 3.11 -5.00
C MET A 24 15.88 2.74 -4.14
N ALA A 25 15.12 3.74 -3.68
CA ALA A 25 13.87 3.52 -2.95
C ALA A 25 12.76 2.91 -3.83
N HIS A 26 12.62 3.40 -5.08
CA HIS A 26 11.66 2.88 -6.04
C HIS A 26 12.05 1.47 -6.49
N GLY A 27 13.32 1.24 -6.83
CA GLY A 27 13.80 -0.08 -7.23
C GLY A 27 13.52 -1.17 -6.19
N LYS A 28 13.67 -0.85 -4.90
CA LYS A 28 13.29 -1.77 -3.81
C LYS A 28 11.78 -2.04 -3.76
N HIS A 29 10.95 -1.00 -3.96
CA HIS A 29 9.49 -1.16 -4.00
C HIS A 29 9.03 -2.02 -5.18
N VAL A 30 9.60 -1.80 -6.36
CA VAL A 30 9.34 -2.61 -7.57
C VAL A 30 9.64 -4.08 -7.27
N LEU A 31 10.84 -4.39 -6.80
CA LEU A 31 11.24 -5.76 -6.48
C LEU A 31 10.30 -6.40 -5.44
N LYS A 32 9.93 -5.67 -4.38
CA LYS A 32 9.02 -6.16 -3.33
C LYS A 32 7.59 -6.39 -3.83
N THR A 33 7.15 -5.62 -4.82
CA THR A 33 5.80 -5.67 -5.39
C THR A 33 5.69 -6.68 -6.53
N THR A 34 6.80 -7.09 -7.16
CA THR A 34 6.85 -8.13 -8.22
C THR A 34 5.98 -9.37 -7.93
N PRO A 35 6.03 -9.99 -6.72
CA PRO A 35 5.23 -11.19 -6.45
C PRO A 35 3.71 -10.94 -6.52
N LYS A 36 3.26 -9.71 -6.24
CA LYS A 36 1.84 -9.34 -6.31
C LYS A 36 1.29 -9.33 -7.73
N LEU A 37 2.15 -9.21 -8.75
CA LEU A 37 1.75 -9.35 -10.15
C LEU A 37 1.32 -10.78 -10.49
N PHE A 38 2.01 -11.78 -9.91
CA PHE A 38 1.69 -13.19 -10.10
C PHE A 38 0.59 -13.67 -9.15
N MET A 39 0.48 -13.06 -7.97
CA MET A 39 -0.52 -13.39 -6.96
C MET A 39 -1.21 -12.10 -6.47
N PRO A 40 -2.26 -11.64 -7.18
CA PRO A 40 -2.95 -10.41 -6.79
C PRO A 40 -3.62 -10.59 -5.41
N PRO A 41 -3.53 -9.58 -4.52
CA PRO A 41 -4.20 -9.64 -3.23
C PRO A 41 -5.72 -9.70 -3.44
N LYS A 42 -6.38 -10.59 -2.70
CA LYS A 42 -7.86 -10.62 -2.66
C LYS A 42 -8.33 -9.42 -1.85
N LEU A 43 -8.87 -8.41 -2.53
CA LEU A 43 -9.56 -7.30 -1.90
C LEU A 43 -11.04 -7.66 -1.74
N ASN A 44 -11.54 -7.63 -0.51
CA ASN A 44 -12.97 -7.78 -0.23
C ASN A 44 -13.54 -6.42 0.20
N PRO A 45 -14.08 -5.61 -0.75
CA PRO A 45 -14.62 -4.30 -0.42
C PRO A 45 -15.85 -4.38 0.50
N GLY A 46 -16.61 -5.48 0.47
CA GLY A 46 -17.77 -5.69 1.35
C GLY A 46 -17.35 -5.73 2.82
N GLU A 47 -16.32 -6.50 3.14
CA GLU A 47 -15.78 -6.60 4.51
C GLU A 47 -15.28 -5.24 5.02
N MET A 48 -14.68 -4.42 4.16
CA MET A 48 -14.25 -3.07 4.52
C MET A 48 -15.43 -2.15 4.85
N ILE A 49 -16.53 -2.25 4.10
CA ILE A 49 -17.75 -1.46 4.37
C ILE A 49 -18.34 -1.87 5.71
N ASP A 50 -18.46 -3.17 5.97
CA ASP A 50 -18.99 -3.68 7.24
C ASP A 50 -18.16 -3.17 8.43
N LYS A 51 -16.83 -3.25 8.31
CA LYS A 51 -15.91 -2.68 9.32
C LYS A 51 -16.13 -1.17 9.53
N MET A 52 -16.28 -0.39 8.47
CA MET A 52 -16.53 1.05 8.57
C MET A 52 -17.84 1.36 9.29
N VAL A 53 -18.90 0.58 9.04
CA VAL A 53 -20.19 0.72 9.72
C VAL A 53 -20.04 0.39 11.20
N ASP A 54 -19.34 -0.68 11.55
CA ASP A 54 -19.09 -1.07 12.94
C ASP A 54 -18.32 0.02 13.70
N TRP A 55 -17.26 0.58 13.10
CA TRP A 55 -16.50 1.69 13.69
C TRP A 55 -17.38 2.93 13.91
N ALA A 56 -18.25 3.26 12.95
CA ALA A 56 -19.19 4.37 13.10
C ALA A 56 -20.19 4.14 14.24
N GLN A 57 -20.65 2.90 14.44
CA GLN A 57 -21.53 2.56 15.56
C GLN A 57 -20.83 2.69 16.92
N ILE A 58 -19.58 2.22 17.02
CA ILE A 58 -18.75 2.35 18.23
C ILE A 58 -18.53 3.82 18.54
N ALA A 59 -18.09 4.61 17.56
CA ALA A 59 -17.86 6.04 17.71
C ALA A 59 -19.11 6.80 18.20
N ARG A 60 -20.31 6.39 17.75
CA ARG A 60 -21.57 7.00 18.17
C ARG A 60 -21.98 6.63 19.60
N ARG A 61 -21.68 5.40 20.04
CA ARG A 61 -22.07 4.88 21.36
C ARG A 61 -21.09 5.27 22.46
N GLU A 62 -19.81 5.15 22.18
CA GLU A 62 -18.71 5.24 23.15
C GLU A 62 -17.84 6.50 22.93
N GLY A 63 -18.06 7.23 21.83
CA GLY A 63 -17.22 8.35 21.43
C GLY A 63 -15.93 7.90 20.73
N LEU A 64 -15.05 8.84 20.45
CA LEU A 64 -13.78 8.58 19.73
C LEU A 64 -12.82 7.70 20.54
N LEU A 65 -12.90 7.71 21.87
CA LEU A 65 -12.05 6.88 22.73
C LEU A 65 -12.36 5.38 22.57
N GLY A 66 -13.61 5.02 22.28
CA GLY A 66 -13.99 3.63 21.99
C GLY A 66 -13.31 3.05 20.74
N LEU A 67 -12.76 3.90 19.87
CA LEU A 67 -11.99 3.48 18.69
C LEU A 67 -10.53 3.12 19.01
N GLU A 68 -10.03 3.41 20.22
CA GLU A 68 -8.64 3.14 20.59
C GLU A 68 -8.32 1.65 20.49
N GLY A 69 -9.15 0.79 21.11
CA GLY A 69 -8.99 -0.67 21.04
C GLY A 69 -9.11 -1.22 19.63
N VAL A 70 -10.02 -0.67 18.82
CA VAL A 70 -10.17 -1.04 17.40
C VAL A 70 -8.90 -0.72 16.61
N SER A 71 -8.33 0.46 16.84
CA SER A 71 -7.13 0.93 16.14
C SER A 71 -5.90 0.05 16.42
N GLU A 72 -5.82 -0.59 17.58
CA GLU A 72 -4.73 -1.51 17.91
C GLU A 72 -4.88 -2.86 17.20
N THR A 73 -6.11 -3.33 17.07
CA THR A 73 -6.43 -4.64 16.46
C THR A 73 -6.55 -4.61 14.94
N GLU A 74 -6.62 -3.44 14.31
CA GLU A 74 -6.82 -3.35 12.85
C GLU A 74 -5.55 -3.76 12.08
N ASP A 75 -5.71 -4.74 11.19
CA ASP A 75 -4.63 -5.30 10.38
C ASP A 75 -4.15 -4.31 9.30
N ASN A 76 -5.08 -3.58 8.69
CA ASN A 76 -4.77 -2.67 7.60
C ASN A 76 -4.04 -1.42 8.17
N PRO A 77 -2.75 -1.20 7.80
CA PRO A 77 -1.97 -0.08 8.32
C PRO A 77 -2.56 1.29 7.95
N PHE A 78 -3.22 1.41 6.79
CA PHE A 78 -3.86 2.64 6.35
C PHE A 78 -5.08 2.98 7.23
N ALA A 79 -5.98 2.01 7.42
CA ALA A 79 -7.16 2.19 8.26
C ALA A 79 -6.78 2.45 9.73
N ARG A 80 -5.85 1.66 10.27
CA ARG A 80 -5.30 1.84 11.62
C ARG A 80 -4.74 3.25 11.85
N LYS A 81 -3.99 3.79 10.87
CA LYS A 81 -3.47 5.15 10.95
C LYS A 81 -4.60 6.18 11.00
N GLY A 82 -5.60 6.04 10.14
CA GLY A 82 -6.81 6.89 10.16
C GLY A 82 -7.54 6.85 11.51
N LEU A 83 -7.79 5.66 12.04
CA LEU A 83 -8.43 5.46 13.35
C LEU A 83 -7.64 6.12 14.49
N ARG A 84 -6.31 5.97 14.52
CA ARG A 84 -5.47 6.64 15.53
C ARG A 84 -5.56 8.16 15.46
N MET A 85 -5.58 8.74 14.25
CA MET A 85 -5.72 10.18 14.11
C MET A 85 -7.09 10.71 14.58
N LEU A 86 -8.14 9.89 14.44
CA LEU A 86 -9.46 10.18 14.98
C LEU A 86 -9.45 10.12 16.52
N VAL A 87 -8.82 9.10 17.12
CA VAL A 87 -8.66 8.98 18.58
C VAL A 87 -7.86 10.15 19.15
N ASP A 88 -6.80 10.57 18.45
CA ASP A 88 -5.98 11.74 18.79
C ASP A 88 -6.76 13.08 18.69
N GLY A 89 -8.00 13.06 18.18
CA GLY A 89 -8.86 14.24 18.06
C GLY A 89 -8.42 15.21 16.97
N ARG A 90 -7.74 14.75 15.91
CA ARG A 90 -7.34 15.63 14.81
C ARG A 90 -8.54 16.09 13.99
N GLU A 91 -8.44 17.31 13.46
CA GLU A 91 -9.45 17.88 12.58
C GLU A 91 -9.66 17.02 11.32
N PRO A 92 -10.92 16.80 10.88
CA PRO A 92 -11.23 15.95 9.74
C PRO A 92 -10.48 16.33 8.45
N GLU A 93 -10.26 17.62 8.20
CA GLU A 93 -9.51 18.08 7.03
C GLU A 93 -8.03 17.69 7.08
N ALA A 94 -7.41 17.73 8.26
CA ALA A 94 -6.02 17.33 8.43
C ALA A 94 -5.87 15.82 8.22
N ILE A 95 -6.81 15.02 8.73
CA ILE A 95 -6.84 13.56 8.52
C ILE A 95 -6.94 13.25 7.03
N ARG A 96 -7.90 13.88 6.34
CA ARG A 96 -8.09 13.70 4.90
C ARG A 96 -6.80 14.02 4.14
N LYS A 97 -6.20 15.19 4.38
CA LYS A 97 -4.98 15.62 3.71
C LYS A 97 -3.83 14.64 3.91
N ILE A 98 -3.64 14.13 5.14
CA ILE A 98 -2.56 13.18 5.43
C ILE A 98 -2.78 11.85 4.71
N LEU A 99 -4.01 11.34 4.72
CA LEU A 99 -4.34 10.07 4.04
C LEU A 99 -4.29 10.22 2.52
N GLU A 100 -4.67 11.36 1.96
CA GLU A 100 -4.53 11.68 0.54
C GLU A 100 -3.05 11.70 0.11
N ILE A 101 -2.18 12.41 0.84
CA ILE A 101 -0.74 12.44 0.56
C ILE A 101 -0.14 11.03 0.59
N GLU A 102 -0.55 10.20 1.54
CA GLU A 102 -0.07 8.82 1.64
C GLU A 102 -0.54 7.97 0.44
N LEU A 103 -1.79 8.16 0.01
CA LEU A 103 -2.35 7.48 -1.14
C LEU A 103 -1.65 7.91 -2.45
N GLU A 104 -1.41 9.21 -2.63
CA GLU A 104 -0.63 9.75 -3.76
C GLU A 104 0.80 9.19 -3.77
N THR A 105 1.42 9.05 -2.59
CA THR A 105 2.76 8.48 -2.48
C THR A 105 2.78 7.02 -2.92
N VAL A 106 1.83 6.21 -2.46
CA VAL A 106 1.69 4.80 -2.87
C VAL A 106 1.41 4.70 -4.37
N GLU A 107 0.48 5.52 -4.89
CA GLU A 107 0.15 5.57 -6.30
C GLU A 107 1.38 5.92 -7.16
N THR A 108 2.17 6.92 -6.75
CA THR A 108 3.39 7.31 -7.45
C THR A 108 4.39 6.16 -7.54
N LEU A 109 4.54 5.38 -6.45
CA LEU A 109 5.41 4.21 -6.41
C LEU A 109 4.89 3.06 -7.29
N ASP A 110 3.58 2.84 -7.29
CA ASP A 110 2.94 1.79 -8.09
C ASP A 110 2.94 2.14 -9.60
N VAL A 111 2.79 3.42 -9.95
CA VAL A 111 2.97 3.91 -11.32
C VAL A 111 4.41 3.72 -11.78
N ALA A 112 5.40 4.01 -10.92
CA ALA A 112 6.80 3.77 -11.24
C ALA A 112 7.08 2.27 -11.47
N ALA A 113 6.47 1.38 -10.68
CA ALA A 113 6.55 -0.06 -10.89
C ALA A 113 5.88 -0.50 -12.20
N SER A 114 4.69 0.01 -12.50
CA SER A 114 3.98 -0.27 -13.76
C SER A 114 4.81 0.12 -14.98
N LYS A 115 5.43 1.32 -14.96
CA LYS A 115 6.34 1.76 -16.03
C LYS A 115 7.56 0.85 -16.16
N PHE A 116 8.19 0.47 -15.05
CA PHE A 116 9.32 -0.46 -15.06
C PHE A 116 8.98 -1.79 -15.76
N TYR A 117 7.83 -2.40 -15.45
CA TYR A 117 7.41 -3.64 -16.11
C TYR A 117 6.90 -3.45 -17.54
N GLY A 118 6.41 -2.26 -17.90
CA GLY A 118 6.01 -1.95 -19.28
C GLY A 118 7.20 -1.77 -20.23
N GLU A 119 8.36 -1.39 -19.69
CA GLU A 119 9.62 -1.22 -20.44
C GLU A 119 10.49 -2.49 -20.47
N LEU A 120 10.14 -3.52 -19.67
CA LEU A 120 10.87 -4.80 -19.54
C LEU A 120 10.36 -5.85 -20.52
#